data_AF-J0TZQ3-F1
#
_entry.id   AF-J0TZQ3-F1
#
_cell.length_a   1.000
_cell.length_b   1.000
_cell.length_c   1.000
_cell.angle_alpha   90.00
_cell.angle_beta   90.00
_cell.angle_gamma   90.00
#
_symmetry.space_group_name_H-M   'P 1'
#
loop_
_entity.id
_entity.type
_entity.pdbx_description
1 polymer ?
#
loop_
_entity_poly.entity_id
_entity_poly.type
_entity_poly.pdbx_seq_one_letter_code
_entity_poly.pdbx_strand_id
1 'polypeptide(L)'
;MKTALVLRHVPFEDLGLLAPLLLQRGYALHTHDAGVGPLQDGLHPAPDLLVVLGGPLGAFDDAAYPFLADTLALLGERLARRQP
;
A
#
# COMPACT_ATOMS: atom_id res chain seq x y z
N MET A 1 0.59 11.98 -14.85
CA MET A 1 1.71 11.29 -14.17
C MET A 1 1.15 10.06 -13.52
N LYS A 2 1.80 8.90 -13.60
CA LYS A 2 1.31 7.69 -12.90
C LYS A 2 1.64 7.78 -11.42
N THR A 3 0.83 7.18 -10.58
CA THR A 3 1.01 7.20 -9.11
C THR A 3 1.05 5.78 -8.56
N ALA A 4 1.95 5.54 -7.62
CA ALA A 4 2.02 4.30 -6.85
C ALA A 4 1.89 4.62 -5.36
N LEU A 5 0.91 4.02 -4.71
CA LEU A 5 0.78 4.06 -3.26
C LEU A 5 1.51 2.85 -2.67
N VAL A 6 2.38 3.10 -1.70
CA VAL A 6 3.14 2.10 -0.96
C VAL A 6 2.56 2.02 0.44
N LEU A 7 1.84 0.95 0.74
CA LEU A 7 1.38 0.65 2.09
C LEU A 7 2.51 -0.05 2.85
N ARG A 8 3.06 0.62 3.87
CA ARG A 8 4.23 0.17 4.63
C ARG A 8 3.85 -0.17 6.07
N HIS A 9 4.23 -1.34 6.56
CA HIS A 9 3.88 -1.76 7.93
C HIS A 9 4.92 -1.34 8.97
N VAL A 10 6.20 -1.23 8.59
CA VAL A 10 7.29 -0.80 9.48
C VAL A 10 8.26 0.13 8.73
N PRO A 11 8.86 1.14 9.39
CA PRO A 11 9.63 2.18 8.70
C PRO A 11 10.83 1.69 7.88
N PHE A 12 11.40 0.54 8.24
CA PHE A 12 12.61 -0.03 7.62
C PHE A 12 12.32 -1.01 6.48
N GLU A 13 11.07 -1.43 6.27
CA GLU A 13 10.69 -2.15 5.06
C GLU A 13 10.32 -1.12 3.99
N ASP A 14 11.09 -1.07 2.91
CA ASP A 14 10.88 -0.15 1.81
C ASP A 14 10.73 -0.89 0.46
N LEU A 15 10.61 -0.12 -0.63
CA LEU A 15 10.44 -0.67 -1.97
C LEU A 15 11.71 -1.34 -2.54
N GLY A 16 12.88 -1.20 -1.88
CA GLY A 16 14.16 -1.70 -2.34
C GLY A 16 14.41 -1.39 -3.82
N LEU A 17 14.68 -2.44 -4.60
CA LEU A 17 14.94 -2.33 -6.04
C LEU A 17 13.74 -1.81 -6.87
N LEU A 18 12.52 -1.87 -6.34
CA LEU A 18 11.32 -1.43 -7.05
C LEU A 18 11.23 0.10 -7.11
N ALA A 19 11.75 0.82 -6.11
CA ALA A 19 11.72 2.29 -6.08
C ALA A 19 12.40 2.93 -7.32
N PRO A 20 13.69 2.67 -7.62
CA PRO A 20 14.33 3.26 -8.80
C PRO A 20 13.65 2.83 -10.10
N LEU A 21 13.14 1.60 -10.16
CA LEU A 21 12.47 1.04 -11.34
C LEU A 21 11.14 1.75 -11.65
N LEU A 22 10.35 2.08 -10.62
CA LEU A 22 9.08 2.78 -10.74
C LEU A 22 9.30 4.26 -11.08
N LEU A 23 10.29 4.91 -10.45
CA LEU A 23 10.67 6.29 -10.76
C LEU A 23 11.10 6.43 -12.23
N GLN A 24 11.93 5.51 -12.73
CA GLN A 24 12.34 5.46 -14.14
C GLN A 24 11.15 5.27 -15.10
N ARG A 25 10.07 4.62 -14.66
CA ARG A 25 8.83 4.44 -15.43
C ARG A 25 7.84 5.61 -15.27
N GLY A 26 8.22 6.67 -14.59
CA GLY A 26 7.41 7.89 -14.44
C GLY A 26 6.28 7.77 -13.41
N TYR A 27 6.43 6.88 -12.41
CA TYR A 27 5.55 6.85 -11.25
C TYR A 27 6.01 7.88 -10.21
N ALA A 28 5.07 8.64 -9.65
CA ALA A 28 5.24 9.28 -8.36
C ALA A 28 4.91 8.28 -7.24
N LEU A 29 5.81 8.20 -6.26
CA LEU A 29 5.69 7.29 -5.14
C LEU A 29 5.14 8.04 -3.93
N HIS A 30 4.08 7.50 -3.34
CA HIS A 30 3.51 7.97 -2.07
C HIS A 30 3.54 6.83 -1.08
N THR A 31 4.03 7.06 0.13
CA THR A 31 4.03 6.05 1.19
C THR A 31 2.95 6.38 2.19
N HIS A 32 2.17 5.38 2.58
CA HIS A 32 1.25 5.42 3.71
C HIS A 32 1.69 4.38 4.72
N ASP A 33 1.98 4.83 5.95
CA ASP A 33 2.35 3.94 7.04
C ASP A 33 1.09 3.35 7.67
N ALA A 34 0.98 2.03 7.65
CA ALA A 34 -0.20 1.31 8.12
C ALA A 34 -0.48 1.63 9.60
N GLY A 35 -1.74 1.88 9.93
CA GLY A 35 -2.17 2.30 11.27
C GLY A 35 -1.88 3.76 11.61
N VAL A 36 -1.28 4.53 10.70
CA VAL A 36 -1.06 5.97 10.86
C VAL A 36 -2.06 6.75 10.02
N GLY A 37 -3.17 7.15 10.65
CA GLY A 37 -4.24 7.86 9.98
C GLY A 37 -5.06 6.99 9.03
N PRO A 38 -6.05 7.57 8.33
CA PRO A 38 -6.94 6.83 7.45
C PRO A 38 -6.24 6.42 6.15
N LEU A 39 -6.28 5.13 5.81
CA LEU A 39 -5.77 4.61 4.53
C LEU A 39 -6.45 5.27 3.31
N GLN A 40 -7.73 5.62 3.47
CA GLN A 40 -8.57 6.26 2.47
C GLN A 40 -7.95 7.54 1.89
N ASP A 41 -7.23 8.31 2.73
CA ASP A 41 -6.64 9.59 2.36
C ASP A 41 -5.54 9.42 1.31
N GLY A 42 -4.83 8.28 1.33
CA GLY A 42 -3.82 7.92 0.34
C GLY A 42 -4.39 7.39 -0.98
N LEU A 43 -5.69 7.09 -1.03
CA LEU A 43 -6.37 6.48 -2.18
C LEU A 43 -7.12 7.49 -3.04
N HIS A 44 -7.01 8.79 -2.76
CA HIS A 44 -7.70 9.85 -3.49
C HIS A 44 -6.71 10.90 -4.03
N PRO A 45 -6.53 11.00 -5.36
CA PRO A 45 -7.12 10.15 -6.41
C PRO A 45 -6.62 8.69 -6.34
N ALA A 46 -7.39 7.75 -6.91
CA ALA A 46 -7.04 6.33 -6.89
C ALA A 46 -5.69 6.09 -7.58
N PRO A 47 -4.73 5.42 -6.91
CA PRO A 47 -3.41 5.22 -7.49
C PRO A 47 -3.46 4.19 -8.64
N ASP A 48 -2.57 4.38 -9.62
CA ASP A 48 -2.40 3.47 -10.75
C ASP A 48 -1.80 2.12 -10.31
N LEU A 49 -1.09 2.09 -9.18
CA LEU A 49 -0.47 0.90 -8.59
C LEU A 49 -0.58 0.96 -7.06
N LEU A 50 -0.97 -0.15 -6.43
CA LEU A 50 -0.85 -0.33 -4.97
C LEU A 50 0.25 -1.36 -4.68
N VAL A 51 1.24 -0.98 -3.88
CA VAL A 51 2.26 -1.89 -3.36
C VAL A 51 2.04 -2.07 -1.87
N VAL A 52 1.69 -3.28 -1.44
CA VAL A 52 1.62 -3.63 -0.02
C VAL A 52 2.93 -4.31 0.37
N LEU A 53 3.70 -3.67 1.23
CA LEU A 53 4.97 -4.20 1.72
C LEU A 53 4.75 -5.30 2.77
N GLY A 54 5.82 -6.01 3.11
CA GLY A 54 5.80 -6.96 4.22
C GLY A 54 5.72 -6.24 5.57
N GLY A 55 5.87 -7.04 6.62
CA GLY A 55 5.97 -6.58 8.00
C GLY A 55 6.18 -7.76 8.95
N PRO A 56 6.66 -7.51 10.18
CA PRO A 56 6.79 -8.52 11.23
C PRO A 56 5.43 -8.82 11.89
N LEU A 57 4.44 -9.17 11.08
CA LEU A 57 3.04 -9.40 11.48
C LEU A 57 2.46 -10.60 10.72
N GLY A 58 1.52 -11.30 11.35
CA GLY A 58 0.76 -12.39 10.74
C GLY A 58 -0.41 -11.87 9.90
N ALA A 59 -0.76 -12.59 8.84
CA ALA A 59 -1.89 -12.25 7.97
C ALA A 59 -3.26 -12.31 8.68
N PHE A 60 -3.34 -12.95 9.85
CA PHE A 60 -4.55 -13.13 10.65
C PHE A 60 -4.46 -12.42 12.01
N ASP A 61 -3.54 -11.47 12.17
CA ASP A 61 -3.34 -10.72 13.41
C ASP A 61 -4.23 -9.46 13.46
N ASP A 62 -5.37 -9.44 12.77
CA ASP A 62 -6.28 -8.29 12.66
C ASP A 62 -6.87 -7.85 14.01
N ALA A 63 -6.96 -8.77 14.98
CA ALA A 63 -7.29 -8.44 16.36
C ALA A 63 -6.23 -7.53 17.04
N ALA A 64 -4.94 -7.73 16.73
CA ALA A 64 -3.85 -6.92 17.26
C ALA A 64 -3.55 -5.70 16.36
N TYR A 65 -3.82 -5.82 15.06
CA TYR A 65 -3.55 -4.83 14.03
C TYR A 65 -4.80 -4.56 13.20
N PRO A 66 -5.75 -3.73 13.68
CA PRO A 66 -7.04 -3.51 13.01
C PRO A 66 -6.94 -2.99 11.57
N PHE A 67 -5.84 -2.30 11.22
CA PHE A 67 -5.59 -1.84 9.84
C PHE A 67 -5.48 -2.98 8.82
N LEU A 68 -5.28 -4.24 9.25
CA LEU A 68 -5.26 -5.39 8.35
C LEU A 68 -6.64 -5.67 7.73
N ALA A 69 -7.72 -5.42 8.48
CA ALA A 69 -9.07 -5.52 7.95
C ALA A 69 -9.33 -4.48 6.85
N ASP A 70 -8.90 -3.24 7.06
CA ASP A 70 -9.01 -2.16 6.07
C ASP A 70 -8.18 -2.48 4.81
N THR A 71 -6.97 -3.01 5.01
CA THR A 71 -6.08 -3.44 3.92
C THR A 71 -6.71 -4.55 3.09
N LEU A 72 -7.30 -5.56 3.75
CA LEU A 72 -7.96 -6.68 3.07
C LEU A 72 -9.17 -6.22 2.26
N ALA A 73 -10.00 -5.35 2.83
CA ALA A 73 -11.16 -4.77 2.15
C ALA A 73 -10.74 -4.01 0.88
N LEU A 74 -9.72 -3.14 0.99
CA LEU A 74 -9.15 -2.41 -0.13
C LEU A 74 -8.63 -3.34 -1.24
N LEU A 75 -7.85 -4.37 -0.87
CA LEU A 75 -7.32 -5.34 -1.83
C LEU A 75 -8.45 -6.07 -2.54
N GLY A 76 -9.51 -6.47 -1.81
CA GLY A 76 -10.71 -7.07 -2.39
C GLY A 76 -11.37 -6.17 -3.44
N GLU A 77 -11.57 -4.89 -3.13
CA GLU A 77 -12.14 -3.92 -4.07
C GLU A 77 -11.29 -3.72 -5.32
N ARG A 78 -9.96 -3.59 -5.16
CA ARG A 78 -9.04 -3.41 -6.30
C ARG A 78 -9.01 -4.64 -7.20
N LEU A 79 -8.96 -5.84 -6.61
CA LEU A 79 -9.01 -7.10 -7.35
C LEU A 79 -10.32 -7.25 -8.13
N ALA A 80 -11.46 -6.92 -7.52
CA ALA A 80 -12.76 -6.94 -8.19
C ALA A 80 -12.80 -6.00 -9.41
N ARG A 81 -12.06 -4.89 -9.34
CA ARG A 81 -11.92 -3.90 -10.44
C ARG A 81 -10.77 -4.22 -11.40
N ARG A 82 -10.04 -5.32 -11.19
CA ARG A 82 -8.82 -5.70 -11.95
C ARG A 82 -7.77 -4.59 -11.97
N GLN A 83 -7.65 -3.87 -10.87
CA GLN A 83 -6.64 -2.84 -10.69
C GLN A 83 -5.38 -3.46 -10.09
N PRO A 84 -4.19 -3.08 -10.58
CA PRO A 84 -2.92 -3.54 -10.03
C PRO A 84 -2.57 -2.83 -8.71
#